data_AF-A0A151R121-F1
#
_entry.id   AF-A0A151R121-F1
#
_cell.length_a   1.000
_cell.length_b   1.000
_cell.length_c   1.000
_cell.angle_alpha   90.00
_cell.angle_beta   90.00
_cell.angle_gamma   90.00
#
_symmetry.space_group_name_H-M   'P 1'
#
loop_
_entity.id
_entity.type
_entity.pdbx_description
1 polymer ?
#
loop_
_entity_poly.entity_id
_entity_poly.type
_entity_poly.pdbx_seq_one_letter_code
_entity_poly.pdbx_strand_id
1 'polypeptide(L)' 'PIQHGRTKHINVKFHAIREAEKNRDVHLMYCRSEDQLADILTKALPSPKFNELRSKLGVLKKSFKGGFKVVKLFLYFLLL' A
#
# COMPACT_ATOMS: atom_id res chain seq x y z
N PRO A 1 19.61 11.94 25.81
CA PRO A 1 19.49 11.79 24.34
C PRO A 1 18.13 12.30 23.84
N ILE A 2 18.11 13.54 23.35
CA ILE A 2 16.88 14.21 22.88
C ILE A 2 16.53 13.61 21.51
N GLN A 3 15.34 13.06 21.33
CA GLN A 3 14.92 12.29 20.15
C GLN A 3 14.85 13.13 18.85
N HIS A 4 15.97 13.51 18.26
CA HIS A 4 16.03 14.33 17.04
C HIS A 4 15.85 13.51 15.74
N GLY A 5 16.13 12.21 15.76
CA GLY A 5 16.10 11.36 14.55
C GLY A 5 14.72 11.25 13.91
N ARG A 6 13.68 11.00 14.71
CA ARG A 6 12.29 10.84 14.21
C ARG A 6 11.75 12.10 13.56
N THR A 7 11.99 13.26 14.17
CA THR A 7 11.57 14.57 13.63
C THR A 7 12.26 14.88 12.30
N LYS A 8 13.55 14.53 12.16
CA LYS A 8 14.27 14.71 10.89
C LYS A 8 13.65 13.92 9.75
N HIS A 9 13.26 12.66 9.97
CA HIS A 9 12.65 11.84 8.93
C HIS A 9 11.28 12.35 8.49
N ILE A 10 10.50 12.93 9.39
CA ILE A 10 9.21 13.55 9.06
C ILE A 10 9.44 14.78 8.17
N ASN A 11 10.35 15.68 8.57
CA ASN A 11 10.63 16.90 7.82
C ASN A 11 11.11 16.60 6.40
N VAL A 12 12.03 15.65 6.23
CA VAL A 12 12.55 15.27 4.90
C VAL A 12 11.43 14.76 3.99
N LYS A 13 10.59 13.84 4.48
CA LYS A 13 9.48 13.29 3.68
C LYS A 13 8.43 14.33 3.35
N PHE A 14 8.11 15.22 4.30
CA PHE A 14 7.16 16.29 4.11
C PHE A 14 7.60 17.23 2.98
N HIS A 15 8.84 17.69 3.00
CA HIS A 15 9.36 18.57 1.96
C HIS A 15 9.38 17.90 0.58
N ALA A 16 9.83 16.64 0.51
CA ALA A 16 9.85 15.90 -0.75
C ALA A 16 8.45 15.73 -1.37
N ILE A 17 7.44 15.39 -0.55
CA ILE A 17 6.06 15.24 -1.02
C ILE A 17 5.48 16.59 -1.48
N ARG A 18 5.75 17.68 -0.75
CA ARG A 18 5.29 19.02 -1.12
C ARG A 18 5.91 19.52 -2.41
N GLU A 19 7.18 19.22 -2.63
CA GLU A 19 7.88 19.57 -3.87
C GLU A 19 7.30 18.80 -5.06
N ALA A 20 7.10 17.49 -4.93
CA ALA A 20 6.48 16.66 -5.96
C ALA A 20 5.04 17.11 -6.29
N GLU A 21 4.26 17.52 -5.29
CA GLU A 21 2.92 18.10 -5.51
C GLU A 21 2.99 19.44 -6.27
N LYS A 22 3.93 20.32 -5.90
CA LYS A 22 4.13 21.62 -6.55
C LYS A 22 4.58 21.46 -8.01
N ASN A 23 5.45 20.49 -8.27
CA ASN A 23 5.92 20.15 -9.61
C ASN A 23 4.88 19.40 -10.45
N ARG A 24 3.72 19.05 -9.87
CA ARG A 24 2.63 18.28 -10.48
C ARG A 24 3.01 16.84 -10.83
N ASP A 25 4.10 16.33 -10.26
CA ASP A 25 4.51 14.92 -10.39
C ASP A 25 3.52 13.98 -9.67
N VAL A 26 2.90 14.48 -8.60
CA VAL A 26 1.87 13.78 -7.83
C VAL A 26 0.70 14.70 -7.51
N HIS A 27 -0.49 14.11 -7.34
CA HIS A 27 -1.66 14.80 -6.80
C HIS A 27 -2.06 14.17 -5.47
N LEU A 28 -2.07 14.97 -4.40
CA LEU A 28 -2.48 14.52 -3.09
C LEU A 28 -3.99 14.61 -2.96
N MET A 29 -4.64 13.47 -2.71
CA MET A 29 -6.05 13.40 -2.37
C MET A 29 -6.23 12.69 -1.05
N TYR A 30 -7.10 13.23 -0.20
CA TYR A 30 -7.47 12.57 1.03
C TYR A 30 -8.29 11.31 0.71
N CYS A 31 -7.93 10.21 1.36
CA CYS A 31 -8.68 8.96 1.32
C CYS A 31 -8.99 8.54 2.76
N ARG A 32 -10.22 8.10 3.00
CA ARG A 32 -10.60 7.54 4.31
C ARG A 32 -9.85 6.23 4.52
N SER A 33 -9.46 5.94 5.75
CA SER A 33 -8.72 4.71 6.09
C SER A 33 -9.42 3.43 5.61
N GLU A 34 -10.75 3.42 5.61
CA GLU A 34 -11.55 2.27 5.15
C GLU A 34 -11.48 2.03 3.64
N ASP A 35 -11.16 3.07 2.88
CA ASP A 35 -11.09 3.07 1.42
C ASP A 35 -9.63 3.04 0.92
N GLN A 36 -8.65 3.00 1.83
CA GLN A 36 -7.23 2.95 1.49
C GLN A 36 -6.84 1.55 0.97
N LEU A 37 -6.98 1.33 -0.34
CA LEU A 37 -6.67 0.05 -0.98
C LEU A 37 -5.22 -0.42 -0.77
N ALA A 38 -4.28 0.50 -0.61
CA ALA A 38 -2.87 0.19 -0.34
C ALA A 38 -2.65 -0.60 0.97
N ASP A 39 -3.61 -0.59 1.89
CA ASP A 39 -3.53 -1.32 3.16
C ASP A 39 -3.42 -2.83 2.96
N ILE A 40 -3.95 -3.37 1.85
CA ILE A 40 -3.84 -4.80 1.54
C ILE A 40 -2.39 -5.26 1.32
N LEU A 41 -1.51 -4.35 0.90
CA LEU A 41 -0.11 -4.64 0.60
C LEU A 41 0.84 -4.26 1.75
N THR A 42 0.40 -3.37 2.64
CA THR A 42 1.27 -2.74 3.64
C THR A 42 0.94 -3.13 5.08
N LYS A 43 -0.25 -3.70 5.32
CA LYS A 43 -0.73 -4.04 6.66
C LYS A 43 -1.16 -5.51 6.73
N ALA A 44 -0.98 -6.10 7.91
CA ALA A 44 -1.67 -7.34 8.27
C ALA A 44 -3.13 -7.00 8.63
N LEU A 45 -4.07 -7.33 7.73
CA LEU A 45 -5.49 -7.02 7.90
C LEU A 45 -6.29 -8.25 8.36
N PRO A 46 -7.33 -8.07 9.20
CA PRO A 46 -8.31 -9.11 9.47
C PRO A 46 -8.97 -9.61 8.18
N SER A 47 -9.29 -10.91 8.12
CA SER A 47 -9.87 -11.56 6.93
C SER A 47 -11.07 -10.83 6.32
N PRO A 48 -12.02 -10.26 7.09
CA PRO A 48 -13.13 -9.50 6.50
C PRO A 48 -12.65 -8.27 5.72
N LYS A 49 -11.75 -7.47 6.29
CA LYS A 49 -11.24 -6.26 5.65
C LYS A 49 -10.36 -6.58 4.44
N PHE A 50 -9.53 -7.62 4.55
CA PHE A 50 -8.72 -8.09 3.43
C PHE A 50 -9.62 -8.51 2.25
N ASN A 51 -10.70 -9.25 2.50
CA ASN A 51 -11.62 -9.67 1.43
C ASN A 51 -12.37 -8.50 0.79
N GLU A 52 -12.78 -7.50 1.58
CA GLU A 52 -13.38 -6.27 1.07
C GLU A 52 -12.43 -5.53 0.11
N LEU A 53 -11.19 -5.24 0.55
CA LEU A 53 -10.20 -4.55 -0.27
C LEU A 53 -9.79 -5.39 -1.49
N ARG A 54 -9.69 -6.71 -1.34
CA ARG A 54 -9.42 -7.64 -2.45
C ARG A 54 -10.52 -7.60 -3.51
N SER A 55 -11.77 -7.49 -3.08
CA SER A 55 -12.91 -7.34 -3.98
C SER A 55 -12.90 -5.97 -4.68
N LYS A 56 -12.62 -4.89 -3.95
CA LYS A 56 -12.47 -3.53 -4.53
C LYS A 56 -11.33 -3.45 -5.55
N LEU A 57 -10.27 -4.24 -5.39
CA LEU A 57 -9.18 -4.38 -6.38
C LEU A 57 -9.53 -5.25 -7.60
N GLY A 58 -10.73 -5.83 -7.67
CA GLY A 58 -11.14 -6.70 -8.78
C GLY A 58 -10.47 -8.08 -8.76
N VAL A 59 -9.84 -8.47 -7.65
CA VAL A 59 -9.21 -9.80 -7.53
C VAL A 59 -10.29 -10.85 -7.26
N LEU A 60 -10.86 -11.39 -8.33
CA LEU A 60 -11.85 -12.46 -8.25
C LEU A 60 -11.20 -13.76 -7.77
N LYS A 61 -11.92 -14.53 -6.95
CA LYS A 61 -11.55 -15.94 -6.72
C LYS A 61 -11.73 -16.65 -8.06
N LYS A 62 -10.65 -16.98 -8.76
CA LYS A 62 -10.74 -17.94 -9.86
C LYS A 62 -11.21 -19.27 -9.25
N SER A 63 -12.32 -19.81 -9.75
CA SER A 63 -12.67 -21.23 -9.55
C SER A 63 -11.59 -22.05 -10.26
N PHE A 64 -10.49 -22.29 -9.55
CA PHE A 64 -9.30 -22.89 -10.13
C PHE A 64 -9.46 -24.41 -10.12
N LYS A 65 -9.97 -24.97 -11.22
CA LYS A 65 -9.68 -26.36 -11.57
C LYS A 65 -8.21 -26.43 -11.99
N GLY A 66 -7.32 -26.69 -11.03
CA GLY A 66 -5.97 -27.25 -11.26
C GLY A 66 -4.79 -26.28 -11.16
N GLY A 67 -3.93 -26.49 -10.15
CA GLY A 67 -2.47 -26.22 -10.23
C GLY A 67 -1.96 -24.85 -9.74
N PHE A 68 -1.62 -24.75 -8.46
CA PHE A 68 -0.96 -23.60 -7.81
C PHE A 68 0.17 -22.95 -8.64
N LYS A 69 -0.03 -21.69 -9.08
CA LYS A 69 1.03 -20.76 -9.55
C LYS A 69 1.04 -19.42 -8.81
N VAL A 70 0.25 -19.24 -7.76
CA VAL A 70 0.05 -17.93 -7.10
C VAL A 70 1.21 -17.56 -6.15
N VAL A 71 1.84 -18.54 -5.50
CA VAL A 71 2.91 -18.29 -4.52
C VAL A 71 4.15 -17.63 -5.16
N LYS A 72 4.40 -17.90 -6.45
CA LYS A 72 5.61 -17.42 -7.14
C LYS A 72 5.55 -15.92 -7.51
N LEU A 73 4.35 -15.36 -7.69
CA LEU A 73 4.17 -13.93 -7.98
C LEU A 73 4.33 -13.06 -6.71
N PHE A 74 3.92 -13.58 -5.56
CA PHE A 74 4.09 -12.91 -4.27
C PHE A 74 5.55 -12.77 -3.86
N LEU A 75 6.41 -13.74 -4.21
CA LEU A 75 7.83 -13.65 -3.92
C LEU A 75 8.56 -12.63 -4.81
N TYR A 76 8.10 -12.44 -6.06
CA TYR A 76 8.76 -11.55 -7.02
C TYR A 76 8.50 -10.06 -6.74
N PHE A 77 7.37 -9.74 -6.08
CA PHE A 77 7.02 -8.35 -5.72
C PHE A 77 7.60 -7.89 -4.37
N LEU A 78 8.16 -8.81 -3.57
CA LEU A 78 8.81 -8.49 -2.29
C LEU A 78 10.33 -8.36 -2.40
N LEU A 79 10.94 -8.83 -3.50
CA LEU A 79 12.39 -8.86 -3.70
C LEU A 79 12.91 -7.80 -4.69
N LEU A 80 12.04 -6.93 -5.20
CA LEU A 80 12.34 -5.77 -6.06
C LEU A 80 11.89 -4.51 -5.33
#